data_AF-A0A0N4XEA4-F1
#
_entry.id   AF-A0A0N4XEA4-F1
#
_cell.length_a   1.000
_cell.length_b   1.000
_cell.length_c   1.000
_cell.angle_alpha   90.00
_cell.angle_beta   90.00
_cell.angle_gamma   90.00
#
_symmetry.space_group_name_H-M   'P 1'
#
loop_
_entity.id
_entity.type
_entity.pdbx_description
1 polymer ?
#
loop_
_entity_poly.entity_id
_entity_poly.type
_entity_poly.pdbx_seq_one_letter_code
_entity_poly.pdbx_strand_id
1 'polypeptide(L)'
;MCSAKHLQTVKQYIELCNKSKNFMQAFGGARPISVSEGRVKVEFEVTHAMTNPWGSLHGGCTATLVDIVTTAALLTTPRQLPGVSVDLHVT
;
A
#
# COMPACT_ATOMS: atom_id res chain seq x y z
N MET A 1 16.68 12.20 0.85
CA MET A 1 16.94 11.78 -0.54
C MET A 1 16.28 10.42 -0.77
N CYS A 2 15.63 10.21 -1.92
CA CYS A 2 15.02 8.93 -2.29
C CYS A 2 16.13 7.89 -2.51
N SER A 3 16.23 6.87 -1.67
CA SER A 3 17.19 5.78 -1.86
C SER A 3 16.69 4.86 -2.96
N ALA A 4 17.49 4.63 -4.01
CA ALA A 4 17.15 3.72 -5.11
C ALA A 4 16.77 2.32 -4.60
N LYS A 5 17.41 1.87 -3.50
CA LYS A 5 17.08 0.62 -2.80
C LYS A 5 15.65 0.63 -2.26
N HIS A 6 15.25 1.68 -1.54
CA HIS A 6 13.90 1.76 -0.96
C HIS A 6 12.82 1.79 -2.05
N LEU A 7 13.05 2.54 -3.12
CA LEU A 7 12.13 2.57 -4.26
C LEU A 7 11.97 1.17 -4.88
N GLN A 8 13.07 0.43 -5.05
CA GLN A 8 13.03 -0.93 -5.57
C GLN A 8 12.26 -1.88 -4.64
N THR A 9 12.49 -1.80 -3.33
CA THR A 9 11.76 -2.59 -2.33
C THR A 9 10.25 -2.33 -2.39
N VAL A 10 9.83 -1.07 -2.46
CA VAL A 10 8.40 -0.70 -2.55
C VAL A 10 7.79 -1.19 -3.86
N LYS A 11 8.49 -1.06 -4.99
CA LYS A 11 8.03 -1.60 -6.29
C LYS A 11 7.83 -3.10 -6.24
N GLN A 12 8.77 -3.84 -5.63
CA GLN A 12 8.65 -5.30 -5.49
C GLN A 12 7.46 -5.70 -4.61
N TYR A 13 7.21 -4.97 -3.53
CA TYR A 13 6.08 -5.25 -2.65
C TYR A 13 4.73 -4.94 -3.32
N ILE A 14 4.62 -3.83 -4.05
CA ILE A 14 3.43 -3.51 -4.86
C ILE A 14 3.20 -4.58 -5.94
N GLU A 15 4.26 -5.02 -6.62
CA GLU A 15 4.18 -6.07 -7.63
C GLU A 15 3.73 -7.42 -7.04
N LEU A 16 4.15 -7.73 -5.82
CA LEU A 16 3.64 -8.89 -5.08
C LEU A 16 2.13 -8.77 -4.83
N CYS A 17 1.65 -7.59 -4.42
CA CYS A 17 0.21 -7.34 -4.24
C CYS A 17 -0.53 -7.57 -5.56
N ASN A 18 -0.01 -7.02 -6.66
CA ASN A 18 -0.60 -7.13 -8.00
C ASN A 18 -0.70 -8.58 -8.51
N LYS A 19 0.31 -9.39 -8.24
CA LYS A 19 0.35 -10.81 -8.65
C LYS A 19 -0.39 -11.75 -7.70
N SER A 20 -0.81 -11.26 -6.54
CA SER A 20 -1.52 -12.08 -5.57
C SER A 20 -2.90 -12.49 -6.11
N LYS A 21 -3.35 -13.69 -5.73
CA LYS A 21 -4.70 -14.21 -6.03
C LYS A 21 -5.62 -14.13 -4.81
N ASN A 22 -5.24 -13.29 -3.84
CA ASN A 22 -5.95 -13.12 -2.58
C ASN A 22 -6.31 -11.64 -2.41
N PHE A 23 -6.72 -11.29 -1.20
CA PHE A 23 -7.18 -9.94 -0.87
C PHE A 23 -6.20 -8.82 -1.24
N MET A 24 -4.88 -9.08 -1.25
CA MET A 24 -3.86 -8.09 -1.59
C MET A 24 -3.98 -7.57 -3.04
N GLN A 25 -4.64 -8.32 -3.93
CA GLN A 25 -4.84 -7.93 -5.33
C GLN A 25 -5.59 -6.61 -5.46
N ALA A 26 -6.44 -6.26 -4.48
CA ALA A 26 -7.18 -5.01 -4.45
C ALA A 26 -6.27 -3.76 -4.49
N PHE A 27 -4.99 -3.89 -4.10
CA PHE A 27 -3.99 -2.82 -4.15
C PHE A 27 -3.02 -2.92 -5.34
N GLY A 28 -3.18 -3.92 -6.20
CA GLY A 28 -2.25 -4.20 -7.30
C GLY A 28 -2.01 -3.04 -8.29
N GLY A 29 -3.00 -2.16 -8.45
CA GLY A 29 -2.92 -1.00 -9.35
C GLY A 29 -2.18 0.22 -8.79
N ALA A 30 -1.69 0.17 -7.55
CA ALA A 30 -1.00 1.32 -6.96
C ALA A 30 0.39 1.54 -7.56
N ARG A 31 0.84 2.80 -7.59
CA ARG A 31 2.15 3.21 -8.09
C ARG A 31 2.86 4.12 -7.08
N PRO A 32 4.15 3.89 -6.79
CA PRO A 32 4.89 4.76 -5.88
C PRO A 32 5.24 6.10 -6.55
N ILE A 33 4.86 7.21 -5.90
CA ILE A 33 5.23 8.59 -6.31
C ILE A 33 6.60 8.96 -5.74
N SER A 34 6.81 8.70 -4.45
CA SER A 34 8.06 9.03 -3.76
C SER A 34 8.29 8.09 -2.59
N VAL A 35 9.56 7.74 -2.35
CA VAL A 35 9.95 6.85 -1.26
C VAL A 35 11.16 7.42 -0.54
N SER A 36 11.12 7.43 0.79
CA SER A 36 12.28 7.66 1.65
C SER A 36 12.24 6.65 2.80
N GLU A 37 13.25 6.67 3.66
CA GLU A 37 13.23 5.83 4.87
C GLU A 37 11.96 6.06 5.68
N GLY A 38 11.22 4.98 5.95
CA GLY A 38 9.97 4.98 6.72
C GLY A 38 8.81 5.78 6.11
N ARG A 39 8.92 6.26 4.86
CA ARG A 39 7.87 7.08 4.22
C ARG A 39 7.65 6.66 2.77
N VAL A 40 6.41 6.35 2.45
CA VAL A 40 5.98 5.95 1.10
C VAL A 40 4.79 6.79 0.70
N LYS A 41 4.84 7.36 -0.50
CA LYS A 41 3.70 8.02 -1.15
C LYS A 41 3.34 7.23 -2.39
N VAL A 42 2.06 6.91 -2.55
CA VAL A 42 1.53 6.20 -3.71
C VAL A 42 0.36 6.97 -4.33
N GLU A 43 0.06 6.65 -5.57
CA GLU A 43 -1.20 6.95 -6.26
C GLU A 43 -1.83 5.64 -6.72
N PHE A 44 -3.15 5.63 -6.88
CA PHE A 44 -3.89 4.51 -7.47
C PHE A 44 -5.17 5.06 -8.11
N GLU A 45 -5.74 4.30 -9.03
CA GLU A 45 -7.01 4.62 -9.66
C GLU A 45 -8.16 3.95 -8.90
N VAL A 46 -9.21 4.71 -8.58
CA VAL A 46 -10.41 4.17 -7.94
C VAL A 46 -11.28 3.55 -9.03
N THR A 47 -11.35 2.22 -9.06
CA THR A 47 -12.23 1.49 -9.98
C THR A 47 -13.64 1.35 -9.41
N HIS A 48 -14.62 1.05 -10.26
CA HIS A 48 -16.01 0.86 -9.83
C HIS A 48 -16.15 -0.23 -8.75
N ALA A 49 -15.38 -1.32 -8.83
CA ALA A 49 -15.38 -2.40 -7.85
C ALA A 49 -14.91 -1.97 -6.44
N MET A 50 -14.23 -0.82 -6.33
CA MET A 50 -13.74 -0.26 -5.07
C MET A 50 -14.70 0.76 -4.48
N THR A 51 -15.81 1.07 -5.16
CA THR A 51 -16.76 2.08 -4.71
C THR A 51 -17.79 1.52 -3.72
N ASN A 52 -18.28 2.38 -2.84
CA ASN A 52 -19.45 2.12 -2.01
C ASN A 52 -20.75 2.44 -2.78
N PRO A 53 -21.94 2.16 -2.23
CA PRO A 53 -23.21 2.47 -2.88
C PRO A 53 -23.44 3.95 -3.23
N TRP A 54 -22.67 4.87 -2.63
CA TRP A 54 -22.70 6.31 -2.93
C TRP A 54 -21.69 6.73 -4.02
N GLY A 55 -20.97 5.78 -4.64
CA GLY A 55 -20.04 6.04 -5.73
C GLY A 55 -18.69 6.62 -5.31
N SER A 56 -18.38 6.65 -4.01
CA SER A 56 -17.07 7.05 -3.48
C SER A 56 -16.25 5.84 -3.07
N LEU A 57 -14.95 6.01 -2.79
CA LEU A 57 -14.09 4.92 -2.34
C LEU A 57 -14.65 4.24 -1.09
N HIS A 58 -14.79 2.92 -1.12
CA HIS A 58 -15.31 2.15 0.01
C HIS A 58 -14.39 2.26 1.24
N GLY A 59 -14.96 2.40 2.43
CA GLY A 59 -14.20 2.54 3.67
C GLY A 59 -13.26 1.35 3.92
N GLY A 60 -13.70 0.14 3.59
CA GLY A 60 -12.85 -1.07 3.63
C GLY A 60 -11.66 -1.03 2.67
N CYS A 61 -11.81 -0.41 1.49
CA CYS A 61 -10.68 -0.18 0.59
C CYS A 61 -9.72 0.84 1.18
N THR A 62 -10.23 1.91 1.81
CA THR A 62 -9.41 2.90 2.53
C THR A 62 -8.61 2.25 3.66
N ALA A 63 -9.23 1.42 4.49
CA ALA A 63 -8.53 0.70 5.56
C ALA A 63 -7.43 -0.23 5.00
N THR A 64 -7.74 -0.95 3.92
CA THR A 64 -6.78 -1.84 3.24
C THR A 64 -5.60 -1.07 2.65
N LEU A 65 -5.85 0.13 2.10
CA LEU A 65 -4.80 1.01 1.61
C LEU A 65 -3.85 1.44 2.74
N VAL A 66 -4.40 1.81 3.91
CA VAL A 66 -3.58 2.16 5.07
C VAL A 66 -2.72 0.96 5.49
N ASP A 67 -3.30 -0.23 5.63
CA ASP A 67 -2.58 -1.45 6.01
C ASP A 67 -1.41 -1.78 5.07
N ILE A 68 -1.67 -1.83 3.76
CA ILE A 68 -0.67 -2.22 2.76
C ILE A 68 0.41 -1.13 2.59
N VAL A 69 0.03 0.15 2.52
CA VAL A 69 1.00 1.24 2.31
C VAL A 69 1.89 1.44 3.55
N THR A 70 1.34 1.29 4.75
CA THR A 70 2.15 1.38 5.98
C THR A 70 3.09 0.17 6.11
N THR A 71 2.66 -1.03 5.72
CA THR A 71 3.56 -2.19 5.59
C THR A 71 4.70 -1.92 4.61
N ALA A 72 4.40 -1.32 3.43
CA ALA A 72 5.43 -0.92 2.48
C ALA A 72 6.43 0.09 3.09
N ALA A 73 5.95 1.03 3.91
CA ALA A 73 6.79 1.98 4.62
C ALA A 73 7.71 1.30 5.65
N LEU A 74 7.21 0.30 6.39
CA LEU A 74 8.02 -0.49 7.34
C LEU A 74 9.20 -1.19 6.66
N LEU A 75 9.00 -1.71 5.43
CA LEU A 75 10.06 -2.35 4.63
C LEU A 75 11.18 -1.38 4.21
N THR A 76 10.94 -0.07 4.29
CA THR A 76 11.93 0.97 4.00
C THR A 76 12.64 1.51 5.23
N THR A 77 12.30 1.02 6.43
CA THR A 77 13.01 1.36 7.68
C THR A 77 14.29 0.52 7.82
N PRO A 78 15.23 0.87 8.72
CA PRO A 78 16.43 0.05 8.96
C PRO A 78 16.13 -1.40 9.37
N ARG A 79 14.97 -1.66 9.99
CA ARG A 79 14.54 -3.02 10.36
C ARG A 79 14.12 -3.86 9.15
N GLN A 80 13.56 -3.26 8.11
CA GLN A 80 13.11 -3.92 6.88
C GLN A 80 12.18 -5.14 7.10
N LEU A 81 11.37 -5.12 8.17
CA LEU A 81 10.41 -6.18 8.49
C LEU A 81 8.99 -5.66 8.29
N PRO A 82 8.09 -6.42 7.65
CA PRO A 82 6.71 -6.00 7.41
C PRO A 82 5.90 -5.95 8.71
N GLY A 83 6.23 -6.81 9.68
CA GLY A 83 5.41 -6.99 10.88
C GLY A 83 4.05 -7.62 10.57
N VAL A 84 3.17 -7.58 11.56
CA VAL A 84 1.75 -7.92 11.44
C VAL A 84 0.95 -6.86 12.18
N SER A 85 -0.18 -6.45 11.61
CA SER A 85 -1.04 -5.41 12.18
C SER A 85 -1.62 -5.86 13.52
N VAL A 86 -1.50 -5.01 14.54
CA VAL A 86 -2.05 -5.24 15.89
C VAL A 86 -3.27 -4.34 16.13
N ASP A 87 -3.22 -3.11 15.64
CA ASP A 87 -4.32 -2.15 15.69
C ASP A 87 -4.34 -1.35 14.39
N LEU A 88 -5.54 -1.04 13.90
CA LEU A 88 -5.75 -0.15 12.77
C LEU A 88 -7.03 0.66 13.02
N HIS A 89 -6.88 1.94 13.28
CA HIS A 89 -7.99 2.85 13.50
C HIS A 89 -8.25 3.70 12.25
N VAL A 90 -9.48 3.64 11.72
CA VAL A 90 -9.91 4.35 10.50
C VAL A 90 -11.30 4.94 10.76
N THR A 91 -11.46 6.24 10.56
CA THR A 91 -12.69 7.01 10.84
C THR A 91 -13.05 7.92 9.68
#